data_AF-A0A966J6B6-F1
#
_entry.id   AF-A0A966J6B6-F1
#
_cell.length_a   1.000
_cell.length_b   1.000
_cell.length_c   1.000
_cell.angle_alpha   90.00
_cell.angle_beta   90.00
_cell.angle_gamma   90.00
#
_symmetry.space_group_name_H-M   'P 1'
#
loop_
_entity.id
_entity.type
_entity.pdbx_description
1 polymer ?
#
loop_
_entity_poly.entity_id
_entity_poly.type
_entity_poly.pdbx_seq_one_letter_code
_entity_poly.pdbx_strand_id
1 'polypeptide(L)'
;MLACLAARAHGTTYIRDAQELRVKESDRIKAVVANLRALGADVEEYPDGLRVNGSRAPLRGHVVTHGDHRLAMAFGVLGALPGNCLTIDDPGCVAVSYPTFWRDLSAATGTTGPMEPSPSRPFVIAIDGPAASGKSSTAQWVAKTLDVRHVDSGAFYRAMTYLAVESGEPPESWTPASVIPHGARITWRLTERSVLPLVDRRDQDEALRGSTVTRNVSRVAAMAEVRAWVNEQVRAAGAAVDVVVDGRDIGTAVFPDAQLKVFLTADTWERARRRLVQRLNRRPTDPEIAEEAEALVARDAQDATQSVPARDAITIDTTTVTQAEQVERIVALARATRDRLGR
;
A
#
# COMPACT_ATOMS: atom_id res chain seq x y z
N MET A 1 -10.57 -30.46 8.53
CA MET A 1 -9.78 -30.46 9.78
C MET A 1 -9.11 -31.80 10.04
N LEU A 2 -9.86 -32.89 10.30
CA LEU A 2 -9.28 -34.21 10.60
C LEU A 2 -8.27 -34.70 9.55
N ALA A 3 -8.63 -34.62 8.26
CA ALA A 3 -7.73 -34.94 7.15
C ALA A 3 -6.41 -34.15 7.18
N CYS A 4 -6.48 -32.86 7.51
CA CYS A 4 -5.32 -31.97 7.56
C CYS A 4 -4.39 -32.37 8.72
N LEU A 5 -4.94 -32.66 9.90
CA LEU A 5 -4.16 -33.16 11.04
C LEU A 5 -3.56 -34.55 10.76
N ALA A 6 -4.33 -35.43 10.11
CA ALA A 6 -3.86 -36.77 9.72
C ALA A 6 -2.63 -36.71 8.82
N ALA A 7 -2.48 -35.68 7.98
CA ALA A 7 -1.32 -35.51 7.10
C ALA A 7 0.01 -35.37 7.86
N ARG A 8 -0.02 -34.87 9.10
CA ARG A 8 1.16 -34.75 9.99
C ARG A 8 1.19 -35.78 11.13
N ALA A 9 0.19 -36.65 11.21
CA ALA A 9 0.12 -37.72 12.19
C ALA A 9 1.00 -38.92 11.80
N HIS A 10 1.23 -39.84 12.72
CA HIS A 10 1.88 -41.12 12.39
C HIS A 10 0.82 -42.14 11.96
N GLY A 11 1.08 -42.86 10.86
CA GLY A 11 0.23 -43.94 10.36
C GLY A 11 -0.81 -43.49 9.33
N THR A 12 -1.72 -44.41 9.01
CA THR A 12 -2.74 -44.19 7.98
C THR A 12 -4.09 -43.89 8.62
N THR A 13 -4.73 -42.81 8.21
CA THR A 13 -6.09 -42.44 8.62
C THR A 13 -7.06 -42.68 7.48
N TYR A 14 -8.19 -43.34 7.78
CA TYR A 14 -9.30 -43.52 6.86
C TYR A 14 -10.49 -42.69 7.33
N ILE A 15 -11.03 -41.86 6.44
CA ILE A 15 -12.28 -41.13 6.62
C ILE A 15 -13.29 -41.76 5.66
N ARG A 16 -14.42 -42.21 6.19
CA ARG A 16 -15.48 -42.95 5.48
C ARG A 16 -16.84 -42.37 5.84
N ASP A 17 -17.86 -42.77 5.08
CA ASP A 17 -19.26 -42.37 5.30
C ASP A 17 -19.46 -40.85 5.35
N ALA A 18 -18.76 -40.12 4.47
CA ALA A 18 -18.77 -38.66 4.38
C ALA A 18 -19.26 -38.14 3.00
N GLN A 19 -20.05 -38.93 2.27
CA GLN A 19 -20.53 -38.62 0.92
C GLN A 19 -21.24 -37.25 0.85
N GLU A 20 -21.89 -36.83 1.95
CA GLU A 20 -22.62 -35.57 2.05
C GLU A 20 -21.72 -34.33 1.92
N LEU A 21 -20.40 -34.49 2.12
CA LEU A 21 -19.41 -33.42 1.92
C LEU A 21 -19.16 -33.11 0.44
N ARG A 22 -19.68 -33.91 -0.49
CA ARG A 22 -19.59 -33.68 -1.94
C ARG A 22 -20.72 -32.83 -2.52
N VAL A 23 -21.89 -32.80 -1.87
CA VAL A 23 -23.17 -32.36 -2.47
C VAL A 23 -23.63 -30.98 -2.01
N LYS A 24 -22.90 -30.33 -1.08
CA LYS A 24 -23.24 -28.99 -0.59
C LYS A 24 -22.73 -27.90 -1.55
N GLU A 25 -22.45 -26.71 -1.04
CA GLU A 25 -21.94 -25.55 -1.78
C GLU A 25 -20.63 -25.81 -2.56
N SER A 26 -19.90 -26.89 -2.23
CA SER A 26 -18.67 -27.32 -2.92
C SER A 26 -18.40 -28.82 -2.67
N ASP A 27 -17.65 -29.48 -3.57
CA ASP A 27 -17.10 -30.82 -3.32
C ASP A 27 -15.86 -30.71 -2.42
N ARG A 28 -16.09 -30.75 -1.11
CA ARG A 28 -15.03 -30.54 -0.11
C ARG A 28 -14.07 -31.71 0.00
N ILE A 29 -14.51 -32.93 -0.31
CA ILE A 29 -13.61 -34.09 -0.33
C ILE A 29 -12.55 -33.86 -1.40
N LYS A 30 -12.99 -33.55 -2.61
CA LYS A 30 -12.12 -33.26 -3.74
C LYS A 30 -11.19 -32.08 -3.44
N ALA A 31 -11.72 -31.00 -2.88
CA ALA A 31 -10.93 -29.81 -2.54
C ALA A 31 -9.85 -30.09 -1.48
N VAL A 32 -10.18 -30.85 -0.42
CA VAL A 32 -9.19 -31.24 0.62
C VAL A 32 -8.11 -32.13 0.03
N VAL A 33 -8.47 -33.13 -0.78
CA VAL A 33 -7.52 -34.04 -1.42
C VAL A 33 -6.59 -33.26 -2.37
N ALA A 34 -7.14 -32.41 -3.22
CA ALA A 34 -6.37 -31.62 -4.17
C ALA A 34 -5.33 -30.73 -3.46
N ASN A 35 -5.76 -30.02 -2.42
CA ASN A 35 -4.86 -29.18 -1.63
C ASN A 35 -3.80 -30.01 -0.91
N LEU A 36 -4.16 -31.09 -0.22
CA LEU A 36 -3.18 -31.95 0.46
C LEU A 36 -2.14 -32.53 -0.50
N ARG A 37 -2.53 -32.96 -1.70
CA ARG A 37 -1.58 -33.40 -2.75
C ARG A 37 -0.66 -32.27 -3.18
N ALA A 38 -1.19 -31.08 -3.41
CA ALA A 38 -0.41 -29.91 -3.81
C ALA A 38 0.64 -29.52 -2.76
N LEU A 39 0.36 -29.80 -1.48
CA LEU A 39 1.29 -29.59 -0.36
C LEU A 39 2.32 -30.72 -0.17
N GLY A 40 2.24 -31.78 -0.96
CA GLY A 40 3.13 -32.95 -0.90
C GLY A 40 2.68 -34.04 0.07
N ALA A 41 1.43 -34.04 0.55
CA ALA A 41 0.90 -35.12 1.38
C ALA A 41 0.44 -36.31 0.54
N ASP A 42 0.64 -37.53 1.06
CA ASP A 42 0.12 -38.75 0.47
C ASP A 42 -1.34 -38.95 0.88
N VAL A 43 -2.24 -38.69 -0.07
CA VAL A 43 -3.69 -38.77 0.12
C VAL A 43 -4.38 -39.39 -1.10
N GLU A 44 -5.32 -40.27 -0.82
CA GLU A 44 -6.16 -40.96 -1.81
C GLU A 44 -7.63 -40.58 -1.60
N GLU A 45 -8.30 -40.23 -2.69
CA GLU A 45 -9.72 -39.88 -2.69
C GLU A 45 -10.58 -41.14 -2.82
N TYR A 46 -11.67 -41.22 -2.04
CA TYR A 46 -12.70 -42.24 -2.19
C TYR A 46 -14.06 -41.61 -2.43
N PRO A 47 -15.04 -42.33 -3.03
CA PRO A 47 -16.38 -41.79 -3.23
C PRO A 47 -17.03 -41.29 -1.94
N ASP A 48 -16.76 -41.95 -0.82
CA ASP A 48 -17.32 -41.69 0.51
C ASP A 48 -16.37 -41.03 1.50
N GLY A 49 -15.18 -40.60 1.05
CA GLY A 49 -14.20 -40.06 1.97
C GLY A 49 -12.81 -40.00 1.37
N LEU A 50 -11.79 -40.30 2.19
CA LEU A 50 -10.40 -40.26 1.79
C LEU A 50 -9.50 -41.07 2.73
N ARG A 51 -8.33 -41.47 2.22
CA ARG A 51 -7.22 -42.01 3.01
C ARG A 51 -6.09 -41.00 3.06
N VAL A 52 -5.55 -40.73 4.24
CA VAL A 52 -4.34 -39.91 4.41
C VAL A 52 -3.26 -40.79 5.03
N ASN A 53 -2.11 -40.91 4.36
CA ASN A 53 -0.91 -41.50 4.93
C ASN A 53 -0.09 -40.39 5.58
N GLY A 54 -0.11 -40.36 6.91
CA GLY A 54 0.52 -39.31 7.69
C GLY A 54 2.04 -39.41 7.70
N SER A 55 2.69 -38.24 7.67
CA SER A 55 4.16 -38.13 7.71
C SER A 55 4.60 -37.01 8.63
N ARG A 56 5.74 -37.18 9.32
CA ARG A 56 6.36 -36.08 10.08
C ARG A 56 7.00 -35.03 9.18
N ALA A 57 7.19 -35.34 7.90
CA ALA A 57 7.78 -34.43 6.92
C ALA A 57 6.99 -33.10 6.88
N PRO A 58 7.69 -31.97 6.86
CA PRO A 58 7.03 -30.69 6.66
C PRO A 58 6.36 -30.59 5.29
N LEU A 59 5.18 -29.97 5.28
CA LEU A 59 4.40 -29.66 4.09
C LEU A 59 4.64 -28.21 3.67
N ARG A 60 4.71 -27.97 2.36
CA ARG A 60 4.95 -26.64 1.80
C ARG A 60 4.14 -26.43 0.55
N GLY A 61 3.60 -25.23 0.36
CA GLY A 61 2.88 -24.90 -0.87
C GLY A 61 1.71 -23.94 -0.64
N HIS A 62 0.89 -23.83 -1.68
CA HIS A 62 -0.25 -22.92 -1.72
C HIS A 62 -1.56 -23.71 -1.66
N VAL A 63 -2.53 -23.18 -0.91
CA VAL A 63 -3.85 -23.76 -0.70
C VAL A 63 -4.90 -22.86 -1.33
N VAL A 64 -5.75 -23.47 -2.16
CA VAL A 64 -6.87 -22.81 -2.84
C VAL A 64 -8.16 -23.19 -2.12
N THR A 65 -8.82 -22.19 -1.54
CA THR A 65 -10.00 -22.39 -0.67
C THR A 65 -11.32 -22.17 -1.38
N HIS A 66 -11.31 -21.49 -2.54
CA HIS A 66 -12.53 -21.13 -3.28
C HIS A 66 -13.56 -20.38 -2.42
N GLY A 67 -13.10 -19.58 -1.45
CA GLY A 67 -13.95 -18.85 -0.51
C GLY A 67 -14.60 -19.72 0.59
N ASP A 68 -14.28 -21.02 0.68
CA ASP A 68 -14.76 -21.89 1.74
C ASP A 68 -13.97 -21.64 3.04
N HIS A 69 -14.57 -20.85 3.93
CA HIS A 69 -14.03 -20.50 5.25
C HIS A 69 -13.61 -21.72 6.09
N ARG A 70 -14.22 -22.89 5.88
CA ARG A 70 -13.90 -24.12 6.63
C ARG A 70 -12.61 -24.75 6.12
N LEU A 71 -12.35 -24.67 4.81
CA LEU A 71 -11.07 -25.08 4.25
C LEU A 71 -9.98 -24.13 4.73
N ALA A 72 -10.20 -22.82 4.68
CA ALA A 72 -9.26 -21.82 5.19
C ALA A 72 -8.87 -22.09 6.65
N MET A 73 -9.84 -22.30 7.55
CA MET A 73 -9.56 -22.64 8.94
C MET A 73 -8.83 -23.98 9.09
N ALA A 74 -9.23 -25.01 8.34
CA ALA A 74 -8.61 -26.34 8.44
C ALA A 74 -7.14 -26.35 8.00
N PHE A 75 -6.83 -25.66 6.91
CA PHE A 75 -5.46 -25.54 6.40
C PHE A 75 -4.63 -24.51 7.18
N GLY A 76 -5.27 -23.51 7.80
CA GLY A 76 -4.62 -22.63 8.77
C GLY A 76 -4.07 -23.39 9.98
N VAL A 77 -4.87 -24.28 10.57
CA VAL A 77 -4.41 -25.16 11.66
C VAL A 77 -3.27 -26.06 11.20
N LEU A 78 -3.38 -26.66 10.01
CA LEU A 78 -2.30 -27.48 9.45
C LEU A 78 -1.03 -26.68 9.24
N GLY A 79 -1.15 -25.46 8.73
CA GLY A 79 -0.03 -24.56 8.58
C GLY A 79 0.67 -24.33 9.92
N ALA A 80 -0.08 -24.05 10.98
CA ALA A 80 0.46 -23.73 12.29
C ALA A 80 1.30 -24.84 12.94
N LEU A 81 1.26 -26.07 12.40
CA LEU A 81 2.12 -27.16 12.86
C LEU A 81 3.61 -26.92 12.52
N PRO A 82 4.54 -27.20 13.44
CA PRO A 82 5.96 -26.93 13.25
C PRO A 82 6.55 -27.49 11.95
N GLY A 83 7.37 -26.67 11.29
CA GLY A 83 8.08 -26.97 10.06
C GLY A 83 7.30 -26.70 8.77
N ASN A 84 5.97 -26.63 8.82
CA ASN A 84 5.15 -26.34 7.64
C ASN A 84 5.36 -24.91 7.14
N CYS A 85 5.22 -24.72 5.83
CA CYS A 85 5.24 -23.40 5.19
C CYS A 85 4.13 -23.32 4.13
N LEU A 86 2.93 -22.95 4.58
CA LEU A 86 1.72 -22.92 3.75
C LEU A 86 1.27 -21.48 3.52
N THR A 87 0.75 -21.19 2.33
CA THR A 87 -0.02 -19.98 2.04
C THR A 87 -1.44 -20.37 1.63
N ILE A 88 -2.42 -19.53 1.94
CA ILE A 88 -3.83 -19.68 1.50
C ILE A 88 -4.20 -18.44 0.69
N ASP A 89 -4.95 -18.66 -0.39
CA ASP A 89 -5.42 -17.66 -1.35
C ASP A 89 -6.30 -16.55 -0.73
N ASP A 90 -7.27 -16.91 0.11
CA ASP A 90 -8.21 -15.98 0.74
C ASP A 90 -8.32 -16.24 2.25
N PRO A 91 -7.34 -15.81 3.06
CA PRO A 91 -7.43 -15.94 4.52
C PRO A 91 -8.59 -15.12 5.12
N GLY A 92 -9.09 -14.10 4.41
CA GLY A 92 -10.14 -13.20 4.88
C GLY A 92 -11.51 -13.87 4.98
N CYS A 93 -11.78 -14.89 4.15
CA CYS A 93 -13.07 -15.59 4.16
C CYS A 93 -13.44 -16.21 5.52
N VAL A 94 -12.46 -16.52 6.39
CA VAL A 94 -12.74 -17.07 7.74
C VAL A 94 -13.60 -16.14 8.57
N ALA A 95 -13.53 -14.82 8.33
CA ALA A 95 -14.24 -13.81 9.11
C ALA A 95 -15.76 -13.93 9.01
N VAL A 96 -16.29 -14.61 7.99
CA VAL A 96 -17.71 -14.93 7.87
C VAL A 96 -18.20 -15.80 9.04
N SER A 97 -17.33 -16.64 9.60
CA SER A 97 -17.68 -17.61 10.65
C SER A 97 -16.92 -17.41 11.95
N TYR A 98 -15.68 -16.93 11.89
CA TYR A 98 -14.81 -16.74 13.05
C TYR A 98 -13.84 -15.58 12.81
N PRO A 99 -14.28 -14.32 13.02
CA PRO A 99 -13.49 -13.10 12.76
C PRO A 99 -12.12 -13.04 13.42
N THR A 100 -11.95 -13.63 14.61
CA THR A 100 -10.71 -13.57 15.38
C THR A 100 -9.83 -14.82 15.19
N PHE A 101 -10.20 -15.73 14.29
CA PHE A 101 -9.57 -17.05 14.13
C PHE A 101 -8.04 -16.99 14.04
N TRP A 102 -7.48 -16.14 13.17
CA TRP A 102 -6.02 -16.07 12.96
C TRP A 102 -5.26 -15.58 14.20
N ARG A 103 -5.85 -14.62 14.91
CA ARG A 103 -5.31 -14.10 16.16
C ARG A 103 -5.32 -15.19 17.23
N ASP A 104 -6.45 -15.88 17.37
CA ASP A 104 -6.63 -16.88 18.41
C ASP A 104 -5.79 -18.15 18.12
N LEU A 105 -5.64 -18.51 16.84
CA LEU A 105 -4.73 -19.57 16.39
C LEU A 105 -3.27 -19.23 16.74
N SER A 106 -2.81 -18.02 16.40
CA SER A 106 -1.44 -17.57 16.70
C SER A 106 -1.17 -17.55 18.21
N ALA A 107 -2.14 -17.12 19.01
CA ALA A 107 -2.03 -17.15 20.46
C ALA A 107 -1.93 -18.59 21.00
N ALA A 108 -2.68 -19.53 20.42
CA ALA A 108 -2.72 -20.93 20.87
C ALA A 108 -1.46 -21.73 20.50
N THR A 109 -0.85 -21.46 19.35
CA THR A 109 0.25 -22.30 18.84
C THR A 109 1.63 -21.76 19.17
N GLY A 110 1.76 -20.57 19.77
CA GLY A 110 3.04 -19.92 20.05
C GLY A 110 3.87 -19.64 18.79
N THR A 111 3.33 -19.96 17.62
CA THR A 111 3.78 -19.52 16.33
C THR A 111 3.16 -18.16 16.09
N THR A 112 3.96 -17.20 15.63
CA THR A 112 3.44 -16.20 14.69
C THR A 112 2.96 -17.03 13.49
N GLY A 113 1.71 -17.52 13.53
CA GLY A 113 1.23 -18.65 12.75
C GLY A 113 1.44 -18.44 11.25
N PRO A 114 1.48 -19.49 10.41
CA PRO A 114 1.28 -19.30 9.00
C PRO A 114 -0.21 -19.09 8.80
N MET A 115 -0.58 -17.82 8.75
CA MET A 115 -1.24 -17.22 7.60
C MET A 115 -1.87 -15.89 8.02
N GLU A 116 -1.02 -14.90 8.26
CA GLU A 116 -1.22 -13.72 7.43
C GLU A 116 -0.62 -14.06 6.06
N PRO A 117 -1.05 -13.48 4.93
CA PRO A 117 -0.09 -13.31 3.85
C PRO A 117 1.14 -12.76 4.57
N SER A 118 2.27 -13.48 4.59
CA SER A 118 3.52 -12.96 5.18
C SER A 118 3.57 -11.55 4.67
N PRO A 119 3.35 -10.48 5.49
CA PRO A 119 2.78 -9.24 4.99
C PRO A 119 3.75 -8.87 3.93
N SER A 120 3.32 -9.06 2.69
CA SER A 120 4.23 -8.92 1.60
C SER A 120 4.36 -7.43 1.68
N ARG A 121 5.45 -6.92 2.33
CA ARG A 121 5.57 -5.54 2.81
C ARG A 121 4.81 -4.70 1.80
N PRO A 122 3.70 -4.04 2.17
CA PRO A 122 2.76 -3.59 1.17
C PRO A 122 3.52 -2.88 0.06
N PHE A 123 3.16 -3.19 -1.17
CA PHE A 123 3.93 -2.74 -2.32
C PHE A 123 3.89 -1.22 -2.38
N VAL A 124 5.03 -0.59 -2.08
CA VAL A 124 5.19 0.86 -2.06
C VAL A 124 5.90 1.28 -3.34
N ILE A 125 5.23 2.14 -4.10
CA ILE A 125 5.84 2.91 -5.18
C ILE A 125 6.04 4.34 -4.69
N ALA A 126 7.29 4.77 -4.58
CA ALA A 126 7.64 6.16 -4.30
C ALA A 126 7.76 6.95 -5.61
N ILE A 127 7.04 8.07 -5.72
CA ILE A 127 7.15 9.01 -6.86
C ILE A 127 7.57 10.38 -6.33
N ASP A 128 8.85 10.68 -6.48
CA ASP A 128 9.43 11.97 -6.12
C ASP A 128 9.61 12.86 -7.34
N GLY A 129 9.74 14.16 -7.09
CA GLY A 129 10.09 15.13 -8.12
C GLY A 129 9.78 16.56 -7.71
N PRO A 130 10.27 17.54 -8.47
CA PRO A 130 10.15 18.94 -8.12
C PRO A 130 8.69 19.43 -8.20
N ALA A 131 8.46 20.70 -7.87
CA ALA A 131 7.14 21.28 -8.02
C ALA A 131 6.70 21.25 -9.49
N ALA A 132 5.41 21.04 -9.73
CA ALA A 132 4.80 21.04 -11.07
C ALA A 132 5.38 20.02 -12.08
N SER A 133 6.04 18.95 -11.61
CA SER A 133 6.48 17.83 -12.46
C SER A 133 5.37 16.87 -12.90
N GLY A 134 4.12 17.11 -12.47
CA GLY A 134 2.99 16.21 -12.73
C GLY A 134 2.87 15.00 -11.79
N LYS A 135 3.73 14.90 -10.76
CA LYS A 135 3.80 13.75 -9.84
C LYS A 135 2.46 13.30 -9.25
N SER A 136 1.65 14.19 -8.67
CA SER A 136 0.43 13.81 -7.96
C SER A 136 -0.62 13.23 -8.92
N SER A 137 -0.80 13.86 -10.09
CA SER A 137 -1.71 13.36 -11.11
C SER A 137 -1.22 12.03 -11.70
N THR A 138 0.08 11.90 -11.97
CA THR A 138 0.68 10.63 -12.41
C THR A 138 0.51 9.54 -11.36
N ALA A 139 0.78 9.83 -10.08
CA ALA A 139 0.66 8.89 -8.98
C ALA A 139 -0.79 8.37 -8.82
N GLN A 140 -1.78 9.26 -8.94
CA GLN A 140 -3.19 8.88 -8.95
C GLN A 140 -3.53 7.91 -10.09
N TRP A 141 -3.02 8.18 -11.30
CA TRP A 141 -3.30 7.36 -12.47
C TRP A 141 -2.59 6.01 -12.40
N VAL A 142 -1.34 5.98 -11.92
CA VAL A 142 -0.60 4.74 -11.66
C VAL A 142 -1.32 3.91 -10.61
N ALA A 143 -1.73 4.53 -9.49
CA ALA A 143 -2.44 3.87 -8.41
C ALA A 143 -3.74 3.22 -8.91
N LYS A 144 -4.54 3.99 -9.65
CA LYS A 144 -5.77 3.51 -10.29
C LYS A 144 -5.52 2.34 -11.26
N THR A 145 -4.46 2.41 -12.07
CA THR A 145 -4.17 1.39 -13.08
C THR A 145 -3.66 0.08 -12.47
N LEU A 146 -3.01 0.16 -11.31
CA LEU A 146 -2.47 -0.98 -10.58
C LEU A 146 -3.41 -1.52 -9.49
N ASP A 147 -4.58 -0.89 -9.30
CA ASP A 147 -5.52 -1.17 -8.21
C ASP A 147 -4.89 -1.09 -6.81
N VAL A 148 -4.08 -0.05 -6.60
CA VAL A 148 -3.43 0.27 -5.32
C VAL A 148 -3.84 1.67 -4.86
N ARG A 149 -3.56 2.05 -3.61
CA ARG A 149 -4.03 3.33 -3.07
C ARG A 149 -3.04 4.46 -3.29
N HIS A 150 -3.55 5.63 -3.64
CA HIS A 150 -2.73 6.83 -3.72
C HIS A 150 -2.62 7.53 -2.35
N VAL A 151 -1.40 7.94 -1.98
CA VAL A 151 -1.11 8.76 -0.80
C VAL A 151 -0.39 10.04 -1.24
N ASP A 152 -1.06 11.19 -1.11
CA ASP A 152 -0.46 12.51 -1.27
C ASP A 152 0.15 12.95 0.07
N SER A 153 1.48 12.84 0.20
CA SER A 153 2.18 13.31 1.42
C SER A 153 1.96 14.80 1.68
N GLY A 154 1.79 15.59 0.62
CA GLY A 154 1.49 17.03 0.68
C GLY A 154 0.16 17.33 1.34
N ALA A 155 -0.82 16.43 1.26
CA ALA A 155 -2.12 16.60 1.89
C ALA A 155 -2.03 16.60 3.43
N PHE A 156 -1.11 15.83 4.02
CA PHE A 156 -0.87 15.83 5.46
C PHE A 156 -0.22 17.14 5.94
N TYR A 157 0.76 17.67 5.19
CA TYR A 157 1.31 19.00 5.48
C TYR A 157 0.24 20.09 5.36
N ARG A 158 -0.67 19.99 4.38
CA ARG A 158 -1.80 20.91 4.23
C ARG A 158 -2.79 20.82 5.38
N ALA A 159 -3.09 19.62 5.88
CA ALA A 159 -3.94 19.43 7.06
C ALA A 159 -3.34 20.10 8.30
N MET A 160 -2.04 19.91 8.54
CA MET A 160 -1.32 20.58 9.63
C MET A 160 -1.33 22.11 9.47
N THR A 161 -1.09 22.59 8.24
CA THR A 161 -1.09 24.03 7.93
C THR A 161 -2.48 24.65 8.09
N TYR A 162 -3.53 23.94 7.67
CA TYR A 162 -4.91 24.40 7.82
C TYR A 162 -5.25 24.61 9.30
N LEU A 163 -4.88 23.68 10.17
CA LEU A 163 -5.08 23.79 11.60
C LEU A 163 -4.26 24.91 12.25
N ALA A 164 -3.01 25.12 11.78
CA ALA A 164 -2.18 26.23 12.22
C ALA A 164 -2.75 27.60 11.78
N VAL A 165 -3.39 27.69 10.61
CA VAL A 165 -4.11 28.90 10.17
C VAL A 165 -5.36 29.11 11.02
N GLU A 166 -6.09 28.05 11.34
CA GLU A 166 -7.31 28.10 12.16
C GLU A 166 -7.04 28.57 13.60
N SER A 167 -5.83 28.35 14.13
CA SER A 167 -5.45 28.82 15.48
C SER A 167 -5.44 30.36 15.62
N GLY A 168 -5.36 31.09 14.49
CA GLY A 168 -5.33 32.54 14.45
C GLY A 168 -3.96 33.16 14.75
N GLU A 169 -2.93 32.36 15.05
CA GLU A 169 -1.56 32.84 15.19
C GLU A 169 -0.98 33.26 13.82
N PRO A 170 -0.21 34.37 13.77
CA PRO A 170 0.43 34.79 12.53
C PRO A 170 1.44 33.74 12.05
N PRO A 171 1.53 33.42 10.74
CA PRO A 171 2.44 32.41 10.23
C PRO A 171 3.92 32.61 10.61
N GLU A 172 4.33 33.85 10.83
CA GLU A 172 5.67 34.22 11.23
C GLU A 172 6.03 33.76 12.65
N SER A 173 5.04 33.55 13.53
CA SER A 173 5.27 33.05 14.90
C SER A 173 5.22 31.53 15.02
N TRP A 174 4.82 30.81 13.96
CA TRP A 174 4.69 29.37 14.05
C TRP A 174 6.02 28.69 14.32
N THR A 175 6.00 27.81 15.31
CA THR A 175 7.13 26.96 15.71
C THR A 175 6.70 25.50 15.68
N PRO A 176 7.63 24.53 15.69
CA PRO A 176 7.26 23.13 15.87
C PRO A 176 6.37 22.90 17.10
N ALA A 177 6.64 23.61 18.21
CA ALA A 177 5.89 23.47 19.45
C ALA A 177 4.44 23.98 19.34
N SER A 178 4.17 25.00 18.51
CA SER A 178 2.81 25.48 18.27
C SER A 178 2.06 24.63 17.25
N VAL A 179 2.77 24.09 16.24
CA VAL A 179 2.16 23.38 15.11
C VAL A 179 1.91 21.90 15.41
N ILE A 180 2.86 21.18 16.01
CA ILE A 180 2.77 19.73 16.25
C ILE A 180 1.51 19.29 17.02
N PRO A 181 1.06 20.00 18.07
CA PRO A 181 -0.14 19.63 18.80
C PRO A 181 -1.40 19.50 17.93
N HIS A 182 -1.46 20.21 16.80
CA HIS A 182 -2.57 20.10 15.85
C HIS A 182 -2.67 18.71 15.21
N GLY A 183 -1.58 17.93 15.16
CA GLY A 183 -1.58 16.57 14.66
C GLY A 183 -2.59 15.64 15.34
N ALA A 184 -2.95 15.91 16.61
CA ALA A 184 -3.97 15.14 17.35
C ALA A 184 -5.38 15.24 16.75
N ARG A 185 -5.65 16.30 15.96
CA ARG A 185 -6.92 16.50 15.24
C ARG A 185 -6.91 15.86 13.85
N ILE A 186 -5.77 15.32 13.41
CA ILE A 186 -5.61 14.72 12.09
C ILE A 186 -5.64 13.20 12.22
N THR A 187 -6.54 12.59 11.47
CA THR A 187 -6.60 11.14 11.24
C THR A 187 -6.58 10.89 9.73
N TRP A 188 -6.71 9.65 9.28
CA TRP A 188 -6.86 9.36 7.85
C TRP A 188 -7.90 8.28 7.61
N ARG A 189 -8.47 8.30 6.42
CA ARG A 189 -9.45 7.30 5.96
C ARG A 189 -8.96 6.64 4.68
N LEU A 190 -8.99 5.32 4.69
CA LEU A 190 -8.83 4.52 3.49
C LEU A 190 -10.09 4.61 2.64
N THR A 191 -9.94 4.99 1.38
CA THR A 191 -10.99 4.93 0.36
C THR A 191 -10.65 3.86 -0.66
N GLU A 192 -11.55 3.63 -1.62
CA GLU A 192 -11.27 2.72 -2.74
C GLU A 192 -10.02 3.14 -3.52
N ARG A 193 -9.75 4.45 -3.65
CA ARG A 193 -8.71 4.98 -4.55
C ARG A 193 -7.51 5.62 -3.83
N SER A 194 -7.70 6.08 -2.61
CA SER A 194 -6.70 6.93 -1.91
C SER A 194 -6.76 6.78 -0.40
N VAL A 195 -5.69 7.21 0.27
CA VAL A 195 -5.67 7.53 1.70
C VAL A 195 -5.80 9.04 1.86
N LEU A 196 -6.86 9.48 2.53
CA LEU A 196 -7.17 10.90 2.68
C LEU A 196 -7.02 11.34 4.14
N PRO A 197 -6.30 12.45 4.43
CA PRO A 197 -6.30 13.02 5.76
C PRO A 197 -7.68 13.57 6.12
N LEU A 198 -8.11 13.35 7.35
CA LEU A 198 -9.32 13.89 7.94
C LEU A 198 -8.95 14.83 9.07
N VAL A 199 -9.51 16.04 9.04
CA VAL A 199 -9.36 17.02 10.11
C VAL A 199 -10.64 17.00 10.95
N ASP A 200 -10.51 16.77 12.25
CA ASP A 200 -11.64 16.54 13.17
C ASP A 200 -12.62 15.48 12.65
N ARG A 201 -12.07 14.40 12.06
CA ARG A 201 -12.81 13.29 11.44
C ARG A 201 -13.66 13.70 10.23
N ARG A 202 -13.44 14.87 9.65
CA ARG A 202 -14.13 15.35 8.45
C ARG A 202 -13.18 15.48 7.27
N ASP A 203 -13.71 15.23 6.09
CA ASP A 203 -13.02 15.49 4.84
C ASP A 203 -13.09 17.00 4.56
N GLN A 204 -11.92 17.64 4.47
CA GLN A 204 -11.78 19.10 4.32
C GLN A 204 -11.02 19.46 3.03
N ASP A 205 -11.07 18.57 2.03
CA ASP A 205 -10.24 18.62 0.82
C ASP A 205 -10.16 20.00 0.13
N GLU A 206 -11.28 20.72 0.03
CA GLU A 206 -11.32 22.07 -0.54
C GLU A 206 -10.56 23.09 0.33
N ALA A 207 -10.79 23.08 1.65
CA ALA A 207 -10.12 23.97 2.59
C ALA A 207 -8.60 23.72 2.64
N LEU A 208 -8.17 22.46 2.55
CA LEU A 208 -6.75 22.07 2.50
C LEU A 208 -6.04 22.59 1.23
N ARG A 209 -6.79 22.82 0.14
CA ARG A 209 -6.27 23.41 -1.10
C ARG A 209 -6.49 24.92 -1.20
N GLY A 210 -7.10 25.53 -0.19
CA GLY A 210 -7.32 26.96 -0.12
C GLY A 210 -6.03 27.79 -0.30
N SER A 211 -6.20 29.04 -0.75
CA SER A 211 -5.08 29.92 -1.07
C SER A 211 -4.17 30.22 0.14
N THR A 212 -4.77 30.41 1.31
CA THR A 212 -4.03 30.66 2.58
C THR A 212 -3.17 29.47 2.99
N VAL A 213 -3.70 28.24 2.89
CA VAL A 213 -2.94 27.01 3.16
C VAL A 213 -1.81 26.85 2.14
N THR A 214 -2.12 27.05 0.86
CA THR A 214 -1.13 26.92 -0.23
C THR A 214 0.03 27.91 -0.10
N ARG A 215 -0.21 29.12 0.42
CA ARG A 215 0.85 30.10 0.68
C ARG A 215 1.77 29.74 1.85
N ASN A 216 1.27 29.00 2.84
CA ASN A 216 1.99 28.77 4.10
C ASN A 216 2.50 27.32 4.29
N VAL A 217 2.08 26.38 3.45
CA VAL A 217 2.45 24.96 3.61
C VAL A 217 3.95 24.69 3.57
N SER A 218 4.72 25.47 2.80
CA SER A 218 6.18 25.34 2.75
C SER A 218 6.84 25.69 4.09
N ARG A 219 6.32 26.69 4.82
CA ARG A 219 6.81 27.06 6.15
C ARG A 219 6.63 25.92 7.15
N VAL A 220 5.47 25.26 7.12
CA VAL A 220 5.16 24.11 7.97
C VAL A 220 6.00 22.89 7.58
N ALA A 221 6.15 22.61 6.28
CA ALA A 221 6.98 21.50 5.78
C ALA A 221 8.49 21.68 6.07
N ALA A 222 8.95 22.92 6.28
CA ALA A 222 10.33 23.19 6.67
C ALA A 222 10.65 22.76 8.12
N MET A 223 9.65 22.53 8.98
CA MET A 223 9.83 22.11 10.38
C MET A 223 10.15 20.61 10.48
N ALA A 224 11.27 20.25 11.09
CA ALA A 224 11.75 18.85 11.12
C ALA A 224 10.82 17.91 11.88
N GLU A 225 10.25 18.38 12.99
CA GLU A 225 9.31 17.65 13.82
C GLU A 225 8.00 17.40 13.06
N VAL A 226 7.56 18.38 12.26
CA VAL A 226 6.34 18.22 11.45
C VAL A 226 6.58 17.20 10.36
N ARG A 227 7.75 17.22 9.72
CA ARG A 227 8.13 16.18 8.77
C ARG A 227 8.16 14.80 9.42
N ALA A 228 8.74 14.68 10.62
CA ALA A 228 8.78 13.41 11.34
C ALA A 228 7.36 12.87 11.59
N TRP A 229 6.44 13.73 12.02
CA TRP A 229 5.04 13.37 12.23
C TRP A 229 4.35 12.98 10.91
N VAL A 230 4.51 13.75 9.82
CA VAL A 230 3.92 13.41 8.51
C VAL A 230 4.46 12.07 8.00
N ASN A 231 5.77 11.85 8.13
CA ASN A 231 6.42 10.61 7.69
C ASN A 231 5.87 9.40 8.46
N GLU A 232 5.57 9.54 9.75
CA GLU A 232 4.91 8.50 10.53
C GLU A 232 3.51 8.17 9.98
N GLN A 233 2.69 9.19 9.70
CA GLN A 233 1.35 8.98 9.14
C GLN A 233 1.39 8.30 7.76
N VAL A 234 2.30 8.76 6.88
CA VAL A 234 2.47 8.20 5.54
C VAL A 234 3.01 6.77 5.59
N ARG A 235 3.95 6.47 6.49
CA ARG A 235 4.44 5.10 6.72
C ARG A 235 3.35 4.18 7.26
N ALA A 236 2.52 4.66 8.19
CA ALA A 236 1.39 3.91 8.69
C ALA A 236 0.41 3.54 7.57
N ALA A 237 0.14 4.48 6.64
CA ALA A 237 -0.67 4.21 5.46
C ALA A 237 -0.03 3.14 4.54
N GLY A 238 1.28 3.25 4.26
CA GLY A 238 2.02 2.27 3.44
C GLY A 238 2.31 0.94 4.14
N ALA A 239 2.03 0.82 5.44
CA ALA A 239 2.05 -0.44 6.17
C ALA A 239 0.68 -1.15 6.13
N ALA A 240 -0.40 -0.42 5.82
CA ALA A 240 -1.76 -0.95 5.83
C ALA A 240 -2.17 -1.56 4.48
N VAL A 241 -1.76 -0.97 3.36
CA VAL A 241 -2.17 -1.38 2.00
C VAL A 241 -1.07 -1.09 0.97
N ASP A 242 -1.14 -1.72 -0.20
CA ASP A 242 -0.30 -1.35 -1.34
C ASP A 242 -0.58 0.10 -1.73
N VAL A 243 0.49 0.89 -1.92
CA VAL A 243 0.39 2.33 -2.14
C VAL A 243 1.31 2.86 -3.23
N VAL A 244 0.82 3.88 -3.95
CA VAL A 244 1.66 4.85 -4.64
C VAL A 244 1.69 6.12 -3.81
N VAL A 245 2.88 6.54 -3.41
CA VAL A 245 3.09 7.71 -2.56
C VAL A 245 3.85 8.76 -3.35
N ASP A 246 3.31 9.98 -3.44
CA ASP A 246 4.01 11.09 -4.09
C ASP A 246 4.45 12.17 -3.10
N GLY A 247 5.62 12.75 -3.38
CA GLY A 247 6.25 13.75 -2.53
C GLY A 247 7.55 14.31 -3.10
N ARG A 248 8.49 14.67 -2.21
CA ARG A 248 9.82 15.19 -2.56
C ARG A 248 10.94 14.26 -2.13
N ASP A 249 10.79 13.62 -0.98
CA ASP A 249 11.76 12.76 -0.30
C ASP A 249 11.16 11.39 0.08
N ILE A 250 10.17 10.90 -0.66
CA ILE A 250 9.48 9.64 -0.38
C ILE A 250 10.46 8.46 -0.48
N GLY A 251 11.23 8.34 -1.56
CA GLY A 251 12.16 7.25 -1.78
C GLY A 251 13.47 7.34 -0.98
N THR A 252 13.75 8.47 -0.36
CA THR A 252 14.98 8.72 0.43
C THR A 252 14.74 8.72 1.93
N ALA A 253 13.72 9.44 2.41
CA ALA A 253 13.46 9.64 3.83
C ALA A 253 12.26 8.82 4.34
N VAL A 254 11.15 8.77 3.58
CA VAL A 254 9.90 8.15 4.06
C VAL A 254 9.92 6.63 3.92
N PHE A 255 10.21 6.16 2.70
CA PHE A 255 10.31 4.75 2.32
C PHE A 255 11.65 4.48 1.61
N PRO A 256 12.77 4.48 2.34
CA PRO A 256 14.07 4.09 1.80
C PRO A 256 14.09 2.63 1.29
N ASP A 257 13.13 1.80 1.72
CA ASP A 257 12.96 0.42 1.27
C ASP A 257 11.80 0.24 0.26
N ALA A 258 11.27 1.33 -0.32
CA ALA A 258 10.21 1.23 -1.33
C ALA A 258 10.65 0.31 -2.48
N GLN A 259 9.76 -0.59 -2.91
CA GLN A 259 10.09 -1.60 -3.91
C GLN A 259 10.30 -0.99 -5.30
N LEU A 260 9.63 0.12 -5.60
CA LEU A 260 9.89 0.93 -6.78
C LEU A 260 10.02 2.39 -6.37
N LYS A 261 11.10 3.03 -6.81
CA LYS A 261 11.33 4.47 -6.64
C LYS A 261 11.45 5.10 -8.01
N VAL A 262 10.67 6.13 -8.25
CA VAL A 262 10.65 6.90 -9.49
C VAL A 262 10.93 8.35 -9.13
N PHE A 263 11.83 8.98 -9.88
CA PHE A 263 12.06 10.42 -9.78
C PHE A 263 11.66 11.09 -11.09
N LEU A 264 10.66 11.94 -11.04
CA LEU A 264 10.15 12.67 -12.20
C LEU A 264 10.92 13.97 -12.37
N THR A 265 11.45 14.19 -13.56
CA THR A 265 12.04 15.47 -13.97
C THR A 265 11.26 16.06 -15.15
N ALA A 266 11.39 17.36 -15.32
CA ALA A 266 10.97 18.06 -16.51
C ALA A 266 11.69 19.41 -16.57
N ASP A 267 11.89 19.91 -17.78
CA ASP A 267 12.36 21.27 -17.99
C ASP A 267 11.47 22.30 -17.26
N THR A 268 12.09 23.30 -16.64
CA THR A 268 11.40 24.31 -15.84
C THR A 268 10.39 25.12 -16.66
N TRP A 269 10.69 25.43 -17.92
CA TRP A 269 9.76 26.13 -18.80
C TRP A 269 8.49 25.31 -19.03
N GLU A 270 8.64 24.02 -19.29
CA GLU A 270 7.50 23.14 -19.50
C GLU A 270 6.68 22.94 -18.21
N ARG A 271 7.33 22.84 -17.04
CA ARG A 271 6.64 22.80 -15.74
C ARG A 271 5.84 24.07 -15.47
N ALA A 272 6.44 25.24 -15.73
CA ALA A 272 5.78 26.53 -15.60
C ALA A 272 4.56 26.62 -16.54
N ARG A 273 4.75 26.25 -17.81
CA ARG A 273 3.68 26.20 -18.81
C ARG A 273 2.52 25.31 -18.37
N ARG A 274 2.77 24.07 -17.94
CA ARG A 274 1.74 23.13 -17.46
C ARG A 274 0.96 23.69 -16.28
N ARG A 275 1.65 24.28 -15.30
CA ARG A 275 1.04 24.88 -14.11
C ARG A 275 0.15 26.06 -14.46
N LEU A 276 0.59 26.92 -15.39
CA LEU A 276 -0.21 28.05 -15.87
C LEU A 276 -1.42 27.59 -16.67
N VAL A 277 -1.31 26.57 -17.51
CA VAL A 277 -2.46 26.00 -18.22
C VAL A 277 -3.50 25.48 -17.22
N GLN A 278 -3.09 24.77 -16.17
CA GLN A 278 -3.99 24.30 -15.11
C GLN A 278 -4.64 25.46 -14.32
N ARG A 279 -3.89 26.55 -14.07
CA ARG A 279 -4.37 27.69 -13.28
C ARG A 279 -5.28 28.64 -14.07
N LEU A 280 -4.92 28.92 -15.31
CA LEU A 280 -5.56 29.95 -16.14
C LEU A 280 -6.65 29.39 -17.05
N ASN A 281 -6.69 28.07 -17.25
CA ASN A 281 -7.58 27.39 -18.19
C ASN A 281 -7.52 27.98 -19.62
N ARG A 282 -6.34 28.49 -20.01
CA ARG A 282 -6.01 29.01 -21.34
C ARG A 282 -4.54 28.81 -21.64
N ARG A 283 -4.13 29.07 -22.89
CA ARG A 283 -2.71 29.11 -23.25
C ARG A 283 -2.04 30.32 -22.57
N PRO A 284 -0.96 30.12 -21.79
CA PRO A 284 -0.15 31.22 -21.26
C PRO A 284 0.73 31.82 -22.35
N THR A 285 1.08 33.09 -22.18
CA THR A 285 2.06 33.80 -23.02
C THR A 285 3.49 33.52 -22.53
N ASP A 286 4.48 33.69 -23.39
CA ASP A 286 5.88 33.42 -23.04
C ASP A 286 6.37 34.26 -21.84
N PRO A 287 6.02 35.55 -21.68
CA PRO A 287 6.34 36.31 -20.47
C PRO A 287 5.74 35.71 -19.19
N GLU A 288 4.49 35.23 -19.24
CA GLU A 288 3.85 34.58 -18.08
C GLU A 288 4.57 33.28 -17.71
N ILE A 289 5.00 32.50 -18.71
CA ILE A 289 5.76 31.26 -18.50
C ILE A 289 7.12 31.58 -17.88
N ALA A 290 7.82 32.61 -18.36
CA ALA A 290 9.11 33.03 -17.83
C ALA A 290 9.01 33.41 -16.34
N GLU A 291 8.01 34.21 -15.96
CA GLU A 291 7.78 34.60 -14.57
C GLU A 291 7.49 33.40 -13.66
N GLU A 292 6.61 32.48 -14.09
CA GLU A 292 6.32 31.27 -13.31
C GLU A 292 7.53 30.32 -13.27
N ALA A 293 8.36 30.28 -14.32
CA ALA A 293 9.59 29.50 -14.34
C ALA A 293 10.61 30.02 -13.31
N GLU A 294 10.80 31.33 -13.22
CA GLU A 294 11.64 31.95 -12.17
C GLU A 294 11.13 31.62 -10.77
N ALA A 295 9.81 31.72 -10.56
CA ALA A 295 9.18 31.36 -9.29
C ALA A 295 9.38 29.87 -8.93
N LEU A 296 9.30 28.97 -9.92
CA LEU A 296 9.57 27.54 -9.73
C LEU A 296 11.04 27.28 -9.40
N VAL A 297 11.99 27.96 -10.05
CA VAL A 297 13.42 27.85 -9.75
C VAL A 297 13.70 28.29 -8.32
N ALA A 298 13.19 29.45 -7.91
CA ALA A 298 13.37 29.94 -6.55
C ALA A 298 12.81 28.94 -5.51
N ARG A 299 11.65 28.35 -5.79
CA ARG A 299 11.04 27.34 -4.93
C ARG A 299 11.84 26.03 -4.90
N ASP A 300 12.30 25.54 -6.04
CA ASP A 300 13.09 24.32 -6.08
C ASP A 300 14.46 24.51 -5.41
N ALA A 301 15.03 25.72 -5.45
CA ALA A 301 16.24 26.05 -4.69
C ALA A 301 16.02 25.98 -3.17
N GLN A 302 14.85 26.43 -2.69
CA GLN A 302 14.46 26.29 -1.27
C GLN A 302 14.26 24.82 -0.88
N ASP A 303 13.72 24.01 -1.80
CA ASP A 303 13.44 22.59 -1.62
C ASP A 303 14.62 21.69 -2.06
N ALA A 304 15.78 22.26 -2.40
CA ALA A 304 16.90 21.56 -3.06
C ALA A 304 17.53 20.48 -2.18
N THR A 305 17.56 20.69 -0.86
CA THR A 305 18.01 19.69 0.10
C THR A 305 17.05 18.51 0.23
N GLN A 306 15.78 18.68 -0.16
CA GLN A 306 14.72 17.67 -0.04
C GLN A 306 14.41 16.97 -1.37
N SER A 307 14.83 17.51 -2.51
CA SER A 307 14.48 16.98 -3.84
C SER A 307 15.63 16.19 -4.49
N VAL A 308 16.48 15.55 -3.67
CA VAL A 308 17.57 14.71 -4.16
C VAL A 308 17.01 13.31 -4.46
N PRO A 309 17.14 12.79 -5.70
CA PRO A 309 16.67 11.45 -6.03
C PRO A 309 17.37 10.39 -5.18
N ALA A 310 16.65 9.35 -4.78
CA ALA A 310 17.26 8.17 -4.18
C ALA A 310 18.26 7.54 -5.16
N ARG A 311 19.33 6.92 -4.64
CA ARG A 311 20.40 6.33 -5.48
C ARG A 311 19.88 5.24 -6.43
N ASP A 312 18.85 4.53 -6.00
CA ASP A 312 18.17 3.46 -6.72
C ASP A 312 16.87 3.92 -7.41
N ALA A 313 16.59 5.23 -7.44
CA ALA A 313 15.44 5.77 -8.15
C ALA A 313 15.64 5.73 -9.66
N ILE A 314 14.59 5.34 -10.38
CA ILE A 314 14.54 5.42 -11.84
C ILE A 314 14.09 6.84 -12.20
N THR A 315 15.00 7.62 -12.80
CA THR A 315 14.67 8.95 -13.30
C THR A 315 13.89 8.88 -14.60
N ILE A 316 12.74 9.56 -14.66
CA ILE A 316 11.92 9.70 -15.87
C ILE A 316 11.81 11.18 -16.20
N ASP A 317 12.41 11.57 -17.33
CA ASP A 317 12.20 12.89 -17.91
C ASP A 317 10.84 12.93 -18.61
N THR A 318 10.01 13.88 -18.18
CA THR A 318 8.64 14.07 -18.65
C THR A 318 8.48 15.33 -19.51
N THR A 319 9.59 15.94 -19.95
CA THR A 319 9.59 17.19 -20.73
C THR A 319 8.79 17.05 -22.03
N THR A 320 9.03 15.97 -22.77
CA THR A 320 8.39 15.73 -24.08
C THR A 320 7.40 14.57 -24.08
N VAL A 321 7.13 13.99 -22.90
CA VAL A 321 6.30 12.80 -22.74
C VAL A 321 4.91 13.20 -22.26
N THR A 322 3.87 12.59 -22.81
CA THR A 322 2.50 12.80 -22.35
C THR A 322 2.26 12.13 -20.99
N GLN A 323 1.25 12.59 -20.26
CA GLN A 323 0.89 11.98 -18.98
C GLN A 323 0.53 10.48 -19.12
N ALA A 324 -0.12 10.09 -20.21
CA ALA A 324 -0.49 8.69 -20.46
C ALA A 324 0.74 7.80 -20.64
N GLU A 325 1.69 8.20 -21.48
CA GLU A 325 2.95 7.47 -21.70
C GLU A 325 3.80 7.40 -20.43
N GLN A 326 3.83 8.50 -19.66
CA GLN A 326 4.49 8.52 -18.35
C GLN A 326 3.90 7.49 -17.39
N VAL A 327 2.56 7.42 -17.31
CA VAL A 327 1.86 6.45 -16.47
C VAL A 327 2.13 5.02 -16.94
N GLU A 328 2.03 4.76 -18.24
CA GLU A 328 2.29 3.44 -18.82
C GLU A 328 3.70 2.94 -18.49
N ARG A 329 4.70 3.82 -18.61
CA ARG A 329 6.10 3.50 -18.27
C ARG A 329 6.25 3.11 -16.79
N ILE A 330 5.63 3.87 -15.87
CA ILE A 330 5.70 3.58 -14.43
C ILE A 330 4.95 2.29 -14.09
N VAL A 331 3.78 2.05 -14.71
CA VAL A 331 3.00 0.82 -14.55
C VAL A 331 3.79 -0.40 -15.03
N ALA A 332 4.48 -0.31 -16.18
CA ALA A 332 5.32 -1.38 -16.69
C ALA A 332 6.48 -1.70 -15.73
N LEU A 333 7.14 -0.67 -15.18
CA LEU A 333 8.16 -0.83 -14.15
C LEU A 333 7.60 -1.50 -12.89
N ALA A 334 6.43 -1.06 -12.43
CA ALA A 334 5.78 -1.61 -11.24
C ALA A 334 5.44 -3.09 -11.39
N ARG A 335 4.87 -3.48 -12.53
CA ARG A 335 4.57 -4.89 -12.85
C ARG A 335 5.83 -5.73 -12.89
N ALA A 336 6.87 -5.28 -13.61
CA ALA A 336 8.14 -5.98 -13.65
C ALA A 336 8.80 -6.13 -12.26
N THR A 337 8.66 -5.12 -11.38
CA THR A 337 9.12 -5.22 -9.99
C THR A 337 8.30 -6.22 -9.20
N ARG A 338 6.97 -6.24 -9.34
CA ARG A 338 6.09 -7.24 -8.68
C ARG A 338 6.45 -8.66 -9.12
N ASP A 339 6.64 -8.87 -10.41
CA ASP A 339 7.05 -10.17 -10.99
C ASP A 339 8.37 -10.65 -10.37
N ARG A 340 9.39 -9.77 -10.28
CA ARG A 340 10.69 -10.10 -9.64
C ARG A 340 10.56 -10.44 -8.15
N LEU A 341 9.56 -9.88 -7.47
CA LEU A 341 9.26 -10.14 -6.07
C LEU A 341 8.31 -11.34 -5.88
N GLY A 342 7.84 -11.96 -6.96
CA GLY A 342 6.89 -13.08 -6.92
C GLY A 342 5.48 -12.68 -6.46
N ARG A 343 4.99 -11.49 -6.85
CA ARG A 343 3.70 -10.90 -6.43
C ARG A 343 2.76 -10.54 -7.57
#